data_AF-A0AAV5VH90-F1
#
_entry.id   AF-A0AAV5VH90-F1
#
_cell.length_a   1.000
_cell.length_b   1.000
_cell.length_c   1.000
_cell.angle_alpha   90.00
_cell.angle_beta   90.00
_cell.angle_gamma   90.00
#
_symmetry.space_group_name_H-M   'P 1'
#
loop_
_entity.id
_entity.type
_entity.pdbx_description
1 polymer ?
#
loop_
_entity_poly.entity_id
_entity_poly.type
_entity_poly.pdbx_seq_one_letter_code
_entity_poly.pdbx_strand_id
1 'polypeptide(L)'
;MNMDERDKFMKGEKVIAINSEAASSDISLQSDGRGPNHRRRVQITLELPWSADKAIQQFGRTHRSNKVSAPEYIFLISELAGEKRFASIVAKRLESLDAHGNRRAIESRDLSEFIFDT
;
A
#
# COMPACT_ATOMS: atom_id res chain seq x y z
N MET A 1 2.58 -22.29 0.08
CA MET A 1 3.74 -21.63 0.75
C MET A 1 3.50 -20.15 1.10
N ASN A 2 2.30 -19.55 0.92
CA ASN A 2 2.10 -18.11 1.21
C ASN A 2 1.23 -17.81 2.46
N MET A 3 0.48 -18.79 2.98
CA MET A 3 -0.42 -18.58 4.13
C MET A 3 0.32 -18.50 5.47
N ASP A 4 1.31 -19.37 5.71
CA ASP A 4 2.12 -19.33 6.93
C ASP A 4 2.89 -18.01 7.08
N GLU A 5 3.46 -17.48 5.99
CA GLU A 5 4.17 -16.21 6.03
C GLU A 5 3.23 -15.05 6.34
N ARG A 6 2.08 -15.05 5.66
CA ARG A 6 0.99 -14.10 5.90
C ARG A 6 0.51 -14.17 7.34
N ASP A 7 0.32 -15.36 7.89
CA ASP A 7 -0.17 -15.54 9.26
C ASP A 7 0.88 -15.08 10.29
N LYS A 8 2.16 -15.37 10.07
CA LYS A 8 3.26 -14.84 10.91
C LYS A 8 3.29 -13.31 10.86
N PHE A 9 3.08 -12.70 9.70
CA PHE A 9 2.97 -11.24 9.58
C PHE A 9 1.72 -10.68 10.29
N MET A 10 0.56 -11.30 10.10
CA MET A 10 -0.70 -10.89 10.72
C MET A 10 -0.73 -11.12 12.24
N LYS A 11 0.05 -12.07 12.75
CA LYS A 11 0.31 -12.26 14.19
C LYS A 11 1.33 -11.27 14.75
N GLY A 12 2.12 -10.63 13.89
CA GLY A 12 3.20 -9.72 14.28
C GLY A 12 4.50 -10.40 14.66
N GLU A 13 4.64 -11.70 14.39
CA GLU A 13 5.89 -12.48 14.51
C GLU A 13 6.90 -12.05 13.42
N LYS A 14 6.39 -11.65 12.26
CA LYS A 14 7.15 -10.97 11.20
C LYS A 14 6.69 -9.52 11.06
N VAL A 15 7.64 -8.63 10.80
CA VAL A 15 7.39 -7.19 10.62
C VAL A 15 7.27 -6.81 9.14
N ILE A 16 7.85 -7.62 8.25
CA ILE A 16 7.89 -7.36 6.81
C ILE A 16 7.20 -8.53 6.09
N ALA A 17 6.37 -8.18 5.11
CA ALA A 17 5.79 -9.09 4.15
C ALA A 17 6.08 -8.58 2.73
N ILE A 18 6.52 -9.47 1.85
CA ILE A 18 6.78 -9.16 0.45
C ILE A 18 5.63 -9.73 -0.37
N ASN A 19 5.05 -8.91 -1.24
CA ASN A 19 3.96 -9.33 -2.12
C ASN A 19 4.35 -9.02 -3.56
N SER A 20 4.35 -10.05 -4.41
CA SER A 20 4.53 -9.92 -5.86
C SER A 20 3.21 -10.19 -6.58
N GLU A 21 3.00 -9.59 -7.76
CA GLU A 21 1.78 -9.79 -8.56
C GLU A 21 1.48 -11.29 -8.80
N ALA A 22 2.52 -12.11 -9.00
CA ALA A 22 2.38 -13.55 -9.19
C ALA A 22 1.99 -14.32 -7.91
N ALA A 23 2.27 -13.76 -6.72
CA ALA A 23 1.99 -14.37 -5.42
C ALA A 23 0.73 -13.80 -4.75
N SER A 24 0.10 -12.76 -5.31
CA SER A 24 -0.94 -11.97 -4.66
C SER A 24 -2.34 -12.59 -4.63
N SER A 25 -2.44 -13.92 -4.65
CA SER A 25 -3.72 -14.63 -4.56
C SER A 25 -4.42 -14.30 -3.24
N ASP A 26 -5.47 -13.49 -3.29
CA ASP A 26 -6.46 -13.20 -2.24
C ASP A 26 -6.01 -13.00 -0.78
N ILE A 27 -4.78 -12.52 -0.59
CA ILE A 27 -4.25 -12.23 0.73
C ILE A 27 -4.57 -10.79 1.14
N SER A 28 -5.28 -10.64 2.27
CA SER A 28 -5.45 -9.38 2.98
C SER A 28 -4.34 -9.21 4.01
N LEU A 29 -3.72 -8.03 4.04
CA LEU A 29 -2.62 -7.64 4.94
C LEU A 29 -2.94 -6.40 5.76
N GLN A 30 -4.22 -6.03 5.85
CA GLN A 30 -4.68 -4.87 6.64
C GLN A 30 -4.28 -4.96 8.12
N SER A 31 -4.23 -3.83 8.81
CA SER A 31 -4.18 -3.79 10.28
C SER A 31 -5.56 -4.10 10.86
N ASP A 32 -6.00 -5.36 10.78
CA ASP A 32 -7.34 -5.76 11.23
C ASP A 32 -7.51 -5.57 12.74
N GLY A 33 -8.56 -4.88 13.18
CA GLY A 33 -8.85 -4.67 14.61
C GLY A 33 -9.27 -5.93 15.37
N ARG A 34 -9.51 -7.04 14.68
CA ARG A 34 -9.76 -8.36 15.29
C ARG A 34 -8.48 -9.17 15.50
N GLY A 35 -7.38 -8.78 14.84
CA GLY A 35 -6.10 -9.48 14.90
C GLY A 35 -5.19 -8.92 15.99
N PRO A 36 -4.13 -9.64 16.39
CA PRO A 36 -3.21 -9.15 17.42
C PRO A 36 -2.26 -8.05 16.91
N ASN A 37 -2.01 -7.96 15.60
CA ASN A 37 -1.06 -7.00 15.02
C ASN A 37 -1.74 -5.73 14.47
N HIS A 38 -1.87 -4.73 15.34
CA HIS A 38 -2.43 -3.41 15.02
C HIS A 38 -1.42 -2.38 14.48
N ARG A 39 -0.17 -2.78 14.18
CA ARG A 39 0.84 -1.83 13.66
C ARG A 39 0.35 -1.15 12.38
N ARG A 40 0.65 0.14 12.22
CA ARG A 40 0.37 0.84 10.96
C ARG A 40 1.08 0.16 9.80
N ARG A 41 0.38 -0.01 8.69
CA ARG A 41 0.95 -0.61 7.48
C ARG A 41 1.68 0.46 6.69
N VAL A 42 2.90 0.16 6.27
CA VAL A 42 3.64 0.99 5.31
C VAL A 42 3.83 0.12 4.07
N GLN A 43 3.22 0.53 2.96
CA GLN A 43 3.28 -0.18 1.70
C GLN A 43 4.28 0.50 0.77
N ILE A 44 5.44 -0.15 0.61
CA ILE A 44 6.48 0.27 -0.31
C ILE A 44 6.25 -0.44 -1.64
N THR A 45 6.08 0.34 -2.71
CA THR A 45 5.86 -0.16 -4.06
C THR A 45 7.13 0.09 -4.88
N LEU A 46 7.85 -1.00 -5.17
CA LEU A 46 9.09 -0.97 -5.95
C LEU A 46 8.82 -0.88 -7.45
N GLU A 47 7.75 -1.52 -7.91
CA GLU A 47 7.32 -1.51 -9.31
C GLU A 47 5.87 -1.10 -9.34
N LEU A 48 5.60 0.08 -9.93
CA LEU A 48 4.25 0.55 -10.14
C LEU A 48 3.61 -0.25 -11.29
N PRO A 49 2.46 -0.92 -11.08
CA PRO A 49 1.78 -1.60 -12.15
C PRO A 49 1.42 -0.60 -13.25
N TRP A 50 1.64 -0.92 -14.52
CA TRP A 50 1.31 -0.07 -15.69
C TRP A 50 -0.17 0.38 -15.77
N SER A 51 -1.04 -0.20 -14.95
CA SER A 51 -2.45 0.17 -14.84
C SER A 51 -2.74 0.71 -13.45
N ALA A 52 -3.29 1.92 -13.39
CA ALA A 52 -3.71 2.52 -12.14
C ALA A 52 -4.87 1.74 -11.47
N ASP A 53 -5.67 0.99 -12.23
CA ASP A 53 -6.71 0.11 -11.68
C ASP A 53 -6.09 -1.11 -10.97
N LYS A 54 -5.04 -1.70 -11.56
CA LYS A 54 -4.26 -2.75 -10.90
C LYS A 54 -3.62 -2.24 -9.62
N ALA A 55 -3.06 -1.04 -9.65
CA ALA A 55 -2.48 -0.39 -8.48
C ALA A 55 -3.52 -0.22 -7.36
N ILE A 56 -4.71 0.31 -7.66
CA ILE A 56 -5.82 0.40 -6.69
C ILE A 56 -6.17 -0.97 -6.11
N GLN A 57 -6.30 -2.01 -6.94
CA GLN A 57 -6.65 -3.36 -6.46
C GLN A 57 -5.59 -3.90 -5.51
N GLN A 58 -4.31 -3.62 -5.77
CA GLN A 58 -3.20 -4.00 -4.91
C GLN A 58 -3.21 -3.22 -3.58
N PHE A 59 -3.48 -1.91 -3.60
CA PHE A 59 -3.63 -1.11 -2.36
C PHE A 59 -4.87 -1.51 -1.56
N GLY A 60 -5.93 -1.97 -2.23
CA GLY A 60 -7.11 -2.55 -1.59
C GLY A 60 -6.81 -3.80 -0.74
N ARG A 61 -5.60 -4.39 -0.82
CA ARG A 61 -5.19 -5.52 0.02
C ARG A 61 -4.76 -5.09 1.43
N THR A 62 -4.35 -3.84 1.62
CA THR A 62 -3.98 -3.24 2.92
C THR A 62 -5.04 -2.23 3.39
N HIS A 63 -5.81 -1.65 2.47
CA HIS A 63 -6.81 -0.62 2.72
C HIS A 63 -8.25 -1.17 2.69
N ARG A 64 -8.79 -1.64 3.84
CA ARG A 64 -10.23 -1.99 3.97
C ARG A 64 -10.90 -1.36 5.20
N SER A 65 -12.22 -1.54 5.31
CA SER A 65 -13.09 -0.89 6.29
C SER A 65 -12.81 -1.25 7.76
N ASN A 66 -12.25 -2.43 8.07
CA ASN A 66 -11.96 -2.85 9.46
C ASN A 66 -10.51 -2.59 9.91
N LYS A 67 -9.78 -1.73 9.19
CA LYS A 67 -8.41 -1.38 9.55
C LYS A 67 -8.40 -0.45 10.78
N VAL A 68 -7.54 -0.74 11.75
CA VAL A 68 -7.29 0.13 12.92
C VAL A 68 -6.63 1.45 12.51
N SER A 69 -5.76 1.41 11.51
CA SER A 69 -5.07 2.59 10.98
C SER A 69 -5.02 2.55 9.46
N ALA A 70 -5.05 3.72 8.82
CA ALA A 70 -4.82 3.79 7.39
C ALA A 70 -3.36 3.44 7.07
N PRO A 71 -3.10 2.67 5.99
CA PRO A 71 -1.76 2.46 5.48
C PRO A 71 -1.12 3.76 4.99
N GLU A 72 0.20 3.84 5.09
CA GLU A 72 1.03 4.83 4.40
C GLU A 72 1.61 4.20 3.13
N TYR A 73 1.79 4.98 2.07
CA TYR A 73 2.27 4.52 0.78
C TYR A 73 3.58 5.20 0.42
N ILE A 74 4.56 4.41 -0.02
CA ILE A 74 5.86 4.88 -0.51
C ILE A 74 6.05 4.31 -1.92
N PHE A 75 6.39 5.17 -2.87
CA PHE A 75 6.63 4.78 -4.25
C PHE A 75 8.10 4.97 -4.59
N LEU A 76 8.79 3.89 -4.95
CA LEU A 76 10.12 4.01 -5.53
C LEU A 76 9.95 4.20 -7.04
N ILE A 77 10.42 5.32 -7.55
CA ILE A 77 10.24 5.75 -8.92
C ILE A 77 11.59 6.25 -9.40
N SER A 78 11.99 5.89 -10.62
CA SER A 78 13.21 6.43 -11.22
C SER A 78 12.97 7.82 -11.81
N GLU A 79 14.05 8.58 -12.04
CA GLU A 79 14.01 9.91 -12.68
C GLU A 79 13.65 9.88 -14.19
N LEU A 80 12.96 8.83 -14.65
CA LEU A 80 12.42 8.77 -16.00
C LEU A 80 11.12 9.58 -16.06
N ALA A 81 11.07 10.58 -16.94
CA ALA A 81 9.94 11.51 -17.08
C ALA A 81 8.56 10.82 -17.29
N GLY A 82 8.55 9.60 -17.84
CA GLY A 82 7.33 8.80 -18.00
C GLY A 82 6.74 8.28 -16.70
N GLU A 83 7.57 7.95 -15.70
CA GLU A 83 7.13 7.31 -14.46
C GLU A 83 6.49 8.32 -13.50
N LYS A 84 6.99 9.56 -13.44
CA LYS A 84 6.41 10.65 -12.63
C LYS A 84 4.95 10.93 -12.98
N ARG A 85 4.61 10.92 -14.28
CA ARG A 85 3.23 11.10 -14.74
C ARG A 85 2.34 9.94 -14.30
N PHE A 86 2.85 8.72 -14.36
CA PHE A 86 2.11 7.53 -13.97
C PHE A 86 1.84 7.52 -12.46
N ALA A 87 2.85 7.79 -11.65
CA ALA A 87 2.74 7.92 -10.20
C ALA A 87 1.70 8.97 -9.78
N SER A 88 1.68 10.12 -10.46
CA SER A 88 0.70 11.18 -10.20
C SER A 88 -0.74 10.73 -10.43
N ILE A 89 -1.00 9.89 -11.44
CA ILE A 89 -2.34 9.33 -11.70
C ILE A 89 -2.72 8.35 -10.59
N VAL A 90 -1.79 7.50 -10.16
CA VAL A 90 -2.03 6.55 -9.07
C VAL A 90 -2.29 7.27 -7.74
N ALA A 91 -1.51 8.29 -7.41
CA ALA A 91 -1.70 9.09 -6.21
C ALA A 91 -3.07 9.77 -6.15
N LYS A 92 -3.51 10.41 -7.25
CA LYS A 92 -4.87 10.99 -7.34
C LYS A 92 -5.97 9.95 -7.11
N ARG A 93 -5.75 8.70 -7.55
CA ARG A 93 -6.71 7.62 -7.33
C ARG A 93 -6.67 7.10 -5.89
N LEU A 94 -5.51 7.10 -5.23
CA LEU A 94 -5.39 6.80 -3.81
C LEU A 94 -6.15 7.80 -2.95
N GLU A 95 -6.05 9.10 -3.25
CA GLU A 95 -6.84 10.15 -2.56
C GLU A 95 -8.34 9.85 -2.59
N SER A 96 -8.85 9.31 -3.71
CA SER A 96 -10.25 8.89 -3.83
C SER A 96 -10.62 7.69 -2.95
N LEU A 97 -9.69 6.75 -2.71
CA LEU A 97 -9.90 5.63 -1.80
C LEU A 97 -9.96 6.09 -0.34
N ASP A 98 -9.15 7.10 0.04
CA ASP A 98 -9.13 7.65 1.39
C ASP A 98 -10.38 8.47 1.73
N ALA A 99 -10.99 9.11 0.73
CA ALA A 99 -12.27 9.83 0.89
C ALA A 99 -13.40 8.94 1.42
N HIS A 100 -13.32 7.62 1.21
CA HIS A 100 -14.29 6.64 1.69
C HIS A 100 -13.98 6.07 3.09
N GLY A 101 -12.87 6.47 3.74
CA GLY A 101 -12.33 5.75 4.90
C GLY A 101 -11.91 6.56 6.13
N ASN A 102 -11.26 7.73 6.01
CA ASN A 102 -10.97 8.63 7.14
C ASN A 102 -10.26 9.89 6.63
N ARG A 103 -10.67 11.09 7.05
CA ARG A 103 -10.16 12.40 6.58
C ARG A 103 -8.74 12.77 7.03
N ARG A 104 -7.86 11.80 7.32
CA ARG A 104 -6.53 12.05 7.96
C ARG A 104 -5.37 11.24 7.38
N ALA A 105 -5.47 10.74 6.14
CA ALA A 105 -4.41 9.90 5.57
C ALA A 105 -3.49 10.63 4.58
N ILE A 106 -3.89 11.78 4.04
CA ILE A 106 -3.03 12.59 3.18
C ILE A 106 -3.31 14.05 3.51
N GLU A 107 -2.85 14.50 4.70
CA GLU A 107 -2.42 15.90 4.73
C GLU A 107 -1.33 15.98 3.68
N SER A 108 -1.54 16.87 2.71
CA SER A 108 -0.69 17.23 1.58
C SER A 108 0.78 17.46 1.99
N ARG A 109 1.47 16.41 2.42
CA ARG A 109 2.91 16.30 2.30
C ARG A 109 3.13 16.00 0.85
N ASP A 110 3.71 16.98 0.20
CA ASP A 110 4.10 16.98 -1.19
C ASP A 110 4.60 15.57 -1.56
N LEU A 111 3.96 14.94 -2.54
CA LEU A 111 4.30 13.57 -2.96
C LEU A 111 5.77 13.46 -3.40
N SER A 112 6.43 14.59 -3.62
CA SER A 112 7.88 14.74 -3.78
C SER A 112 8.68 14.20 -2.58
N GLU A 113 8.16 14.21 -1.35
CA GLU A 113 8.85 13.65 -0.16
C GLU A 113 8.93 12.11 -0.18
N PHE A 114 8.12 11.45 -1.02
CA PHE A 114 8.11 9.99 -1.16
C PHE A 114 8.79 9.49 -2.43
N ILE A 115 9.27 10.40 -3.29
CA ILE A 115 10.10 10.07 -4.46
C ILE A 115 11.55 10.06 -3.98
N PHE A 116 12.10 8.87 -3.77
CA PHE A 116 13.52 8.72 -3.52
C PHE A 116 14.27 8.60 -4.84
N ASP A 117 14.95 9.67 -5.24
CA ASP A 117 15.93 9.63 -6.33
C ASP A 117 17.09 8.71 -5.94
N THR A 118 17.42 7.77 -6.83
CA THR A 118 18.56 6.85 -6.67
C THR A 118 19.68 7.24 -7.62
#